data_AF-A0A7W5FK98-F1
#
_entry.id   AF-A0A7W5FK98-F1
#
_cell.length_a   1.000
_cell.length_b   1.000
_cell.length_c   1.000
_cell.angle_alpha   90.00
_cell.angle_beta   90.00
_cell.angle_gamma   90.00
#
_symmetry.space_group_name_H-M   'P 1'
#
loop_
_entity.id
_entity.type
_entity.pdbx_description
1 polymer ?
#
loop_
_entity_poly.entity_id
_entity_poly.type
_entity_poly.pdbx_seq_one_letter_code
_entity_poly.pdbx_strand_id
1 'polypeptide(L)' 'MAGSSIGAAIAVAYTGAAVLAAMSERPESFSRAMVIVGLAKGIAIWG' A
#
# COMPACT_ATOMS: atom_id res chain seq x y z
N MET A 1 5.18 -9.83 15.46
CA MET A 1 3.75 -10.00 15.16
C MET A 1 2.84 -8.80 15.48
N ALA A 2 2.71 -8.29 16.71
CA ALA A 2 1.82 -7.13 16.95
C ALA A 2 2.35 -5.82 16.33
N GLY A 3 3.65 -5.51 16.54
CA GLY A 3 4.28 -4.30 15.97
C GLY A 3 4.42 -4.30 14.45
N SER A 4 4.68 -5.47 13.85
CA SER A 4 4.76 -5.64 12.39
C SER A 4 3.42 -5.45 11.71
N SER A 5 2.34 -5.96 12.31
CA SER A 5 0.97 -5.77 11.83
C SER A 5 0.56 -4.30 11.85
N ILE A 6 0.92 -3.57 12.91
CA ILE A 6 0.63 -2.13 13.03
C ILE A 6 1.44 -1.33 12.01
N GLY A 7 2.74 -1.60 11.87
CA GLY A 7 3.58 -0.93 10.87
C GLY A 7 3.08 -1.16 9.44
N ALA A 8 2.68 -2.40 9.12
CA ALA A 8 2.12 -2.73 7.83
C ALA A 8 0.73 -2.09 7.60
N ALA A 9 -0.12 -2.01 8.62
CA ALA A 9 -1.41 -1.32 8.51
C ALA A 9 -1.23 0.16 8.17
N ILE A 10 -0.28 0.84 8.82
CA ILE A 10 0.05 2.25 8.54
C ILE A 10 0.61 2.41 7.13
N ALA A 11 1.55 1.54 6.73
CA ALA A 11 2.16 1.58 5.40
C ALA A 11 1.12 1.34 4.28
N VAL A 12 0.21 0.38 4.46
CA VAL A 12 -0.87 0.08 3.52
C VAL A 12 -1.88 1.23 3.46
N ALA A 13 -2.24 1.85 4.60
CA ALA A 13 -3.14 2.99 4.61
C ALA A 13 -2.58 4.19 3.82
N TYR A 14 -1.30 4.53 4.03
CA TYR A 14 -0.66 5.64 3.32
C TYR A 14 -0.49 5.36 1.82
N THR A 15 0.04 4.18 1.48
CA THR A 15 0.24 3.81 0.07
C THR A 15 -1.09 3.68 -0.66
N GLY A 16 -2.12 3.11 -0.03
CA GLY A 16 -3.47 3.01 -0.57
C GLY A 16 -4.10 4.38 -0.86
N ALA A 17 -3.97 5.34 0.06
CA ALA A 17 -4.43 6.70 -0.16
C ALA A 17 -3.71 7.40 -1.33
N ALA A 18 -2.39 7.21 -1.44
CA ALA A 18 -1.61 7.74 -2.56
C ALA A 18 -2.01 7.11 -3.90
N VAL A 19 -2.30 5.82 -3.94
CA VAL A 19 -2.82 5.14 -5.14
C VAL A 19 -4.19 5.69 -5.54
N LEU A 20 -5.08 5.93 -4.57
CA LEU A 20 -6.39 6.50 -4.83
C LEU A 20 -6.29 7.91 -5.44
N ALA A 21 -5.38 8.74 -4.90
CA ALA A 21 -5.11 10.07 -5.42
C ALA A 21 -4.52 10.02 -6.85
N ALA A 22 -3.54 9.15 -7.09
CA ALA A 22 -2.96 8.96 -8.42
C ALA A 22 -3.98 8.45 -9.45
N MET A 23 -4.89 7.56 -9.04
CA MET A 23 -6.00 7.08 -9.85
C MET A 23 -6.98 8.18 -10.23
N SER A 24 -7.15 9.20 -9.38
CA SER A 24 -8.02 10.34 -9.67
C SER A 24 -7.54 11.16 -10.87
N GLU A 25 -6.23 11.18 -11.13
CA GLU A 25 -5.66 11.90 -12.28
C GLU A 25 -5.40 11.00 -13.48
N ARG A 26 -4.93 9.77 -13.25
CA ARG A 26 -4.49 8.83 -14.28
C ARG A 26 -4.94 7.41 -13.93
N PRO A 27 -6.21 7.05 -14.21
CA PRO A 27 -6.75 5.74 -13.84
C PRO A 27 -5.97 4.56 -14.47
N GLU A 28 -5.34 4.76 -15.64
CA GLU A 28 -4.47 3.78 -16.28
C GLU A 28 -3.22 3.41 -15.46
N SER A 29 -2.84 4.25 -14.50
CA SER A 29 -1.69 4.00 -13.61
C SER A 29 -2.01 3.01 -12.47
N PHE A 30 -3.28 2.62 -12.29
CA PHE A 30 -3.75 1.76 -11.19
C PHE A 30 -2.91 0.50 -10.99
N SER A 31 -2.71 -0.27 -12.06
CA SER A 31 -2.04 -1.57 -11.99
C SER A 31 -0.61 -1.43 -11.47
N ARG A 32 0.12 -0.41 -11.94
CA ARG A 32 1.49 -0.14 -11.52
C ARG A 32 1.54 0.42 -10.09
N ALA A 33 0.57 1.27 -9.74
CA ALA A 33 0.46 1.85 -8.41
C ALA A 33 0.13 0.79 -7.34
N MET A 34 -0.70 -0.20 -7.67
CA MET A 34 -1.06 -1.29 -6.75
C MET A 34 0.09 -2.24 -6.39
N VAL A 35 1.15 -2.30 -7.20
CA VAL A 35 2.37 -3.06 -6.85
C VAL A 35 2.99 -2.52 -5.55
N ILE A 36 2.99 -1.20 -5.35
CA ILE A 36 3.57 -0.55 -4.17
C ILE A 36 2.75 -0.90 -2.91
N VAL A 37 1.42 -0.91 -3.01
CA VAL A 37 0.52 -1.31 -1.92
C VAL A 37 0.72 -2.78 -1.55
N GLY A 38 0.90 -3.65 -2.55
CA GLY A 38 1.19 -5.07 -2.35
C GLY A 38 2.54 -5.29 -1.64
N LEU A 39 3.58 -4.54 -2.01
CA LEU A 39 4.88 -4.57 -1.33
C LEU A 39 4.79 -4.08 0.13
N ALA A 40 4.02 -3.02 0.39
CA ALA A 40 3.80 -2.51 1.75
C ALA A 40 3.10 -3.55 2.66
N LYS A 41 2.16 -4.32 2.11
CA LYS A 41 1.50 -5.43 2.83
C LYS A 41 2.47 -6.59 3.12
N GLY A 42 3.47 -6.81 2.27
CA GLY A 42 4.49 -7.86 2.46
C GLY A 42 5.20 -7.77 3.82
N ILE A 43 5.37 -6.56 4.35
CA ILE A 43 5.97 -6.30 5.67
C ILE A 43 5.22 -7.03 6.80
N ALA A 44 3.90 -7.19 6.69
CA ALA A 44 3.09 -7.91 7.68
C ALA A 44 3.35 -9.43 7.71
N ILE A 45 3.80 -10.00 6.60
CA ILE A 45 4.00 -11.46 6.45
C ILE A 45 5.32 -11.89 7.10
N TRP A 46 6.31 -11.00 7.13
CA TRP A 46 7.68 -11.30 7.55
C TRP A 46 8.05 -10.80 8.96
N GLY A 47 7.15 -10.12 9.69
CA GLY A 47 7.46 -9.48 10.99
C GLY A 47 6.65 -9.94 12.20
#